data_AF-A0A5U3S0C9-F1
#
_entry.id   AF-A0A5U3S0C9-F1
#
_cell.length_a   1.000
_cell.length_b   1.000
_cell.length_c   1.000
_cell.angle_alpha   90.00
_cell.angle_beta   90.00
_cell.angle_gamma   90.00
#
_symmetry.space_group_name_H-M   'P 1'
#
loop_
_entity.id
_entity.type
_entity.pdbx_description
1 polymer ?
#
loop_
_entity_poly.entity_id
_entity_poly.type
_entity_poly.pdbx_seq_one_letter_code
_entity_poly.pdbx_strand_id
1 'polypeptide(L)'
;MNVLFLCTGNSCRSVLAEATFNHLALAGWRAMSAGSHPAGYVHPRALALLAREGISTEGYFSKSWDGLPQTPDIVVTVCSNAAGETCPAWLGNVMRTHWGVDDPAHATGSDAEIDTAFVTAYQTLRARIEAFLALPLNELLHDRARLKVELDRIGEIF
;
A
#
# COMPACT_ATOMS: atom_id res chain seq x y z
N MET A 1 -7.68 12.22 -6.27
CA MET A 1 -7.22 10.90 -6.74
C MET A 1 -6.97 10.02 -5.54
N ASN A 2 -7.70 8.92 -5.46
CA ASN A 2 -7.72 8.01 -4.32
C ASN A 2 -6.99 6.71 -4.69
N VAL A 3 -5.93 6.38 -3.95
CA VAL A 3 -5.15 5.16 -4.13
C VAL A 3 -5.48 4.20 -3.01
N LEU A 4 -5.85 2.96 -3.33
CA LEU A 4 -6.07 1.91 -2.34
C LEU A 4 -4.88 0.96 -2.30
N PHE A 5 -4.17 0.89 -1.17
CA PHE A 5 -3.23 -0.17 -0.90
C PHE A 5 -3.94 -1.36 -0.26
N LEU A 6 -3.90 -2.51 -0.91
CA LEU A 6 -4.63 -3.69 -0.50
C LEU A 6 -3.69 -4.82 -0.12
N CYS A 7 -3.90 -5.42 1.05
CA CYS A 7 -3.29 -6.70 1.40
C CYS A 7 -4.35 -7.63 2.01
N THR A 8 -3.95 -8.80 2.51
CA THR A 8 -4.90 -9.73 3.13
C THR A 8 -5.39 -9.19 4.47
N GLY A 9 -4.47 -8.91 5.40
CA GLY A 9 -4.81 -8.60 6.79
C GLY A 9 -5.02 -7.12 7.14
N ASN A 10 -4.63 -6.18 6.30
CA ASN A 10 -4.55 -4.74 6.63
C ASN A 10 -3.90 -4.42 7.99
N SER A 11 -2.80 -5.12 8.28
CA SER A 11 -2.11 -5.00 9.57
C SER A 11 -0.70 -4.40 9.46
N CYS A 12 0.06 -4.77 8.42
CA CYS A 12 1.44 -4.30 8.21
C CYS A 12 1.58 -3.50 6.90
N ARG A 13 1.82 -4.21 5.79
CA ARG A 13 2.25 -3.65 4.49
C ARG A 13 1.34 -2.55 3.95
N SER A 14 0.04 -2.78 3.90
CA SER A 14 -0.87 -1.77 3.34
C SER A 14 -1.01 -0.53 4.22
N VAL A 15 -0.84 -0.66 5.55
CA VAL A 15 -0.82 0.48 6.47
C VAL A 15 0.49 1.26 6.35
N LEU A 16 1.64 0.56 6.25
CA LEU A 16 2.93 1.20 5.95
C LEU A 16 2.84 2.00 4.65
N ALA A 17 2.21 1.42 3.61
CA ALA A 17 2.04 2.08 2.33
C ALA A 17 1.09 3.30 2.40
N GLU A 18 -0.08 3.18 3.03
CA GLU A 18 -1.03 4.29 3.20
C GLU A 18 -0.39 5.47 3.93
N ALA A 19 0.25 5.19 5.06
CA ALA A 19 0.86 6.23 5.88
C ALA A 19 2.02 6.93 5.17
N THR A 20 2.90 6.15 4.52
CA THR A 20 4.03 6.69 3.75
C THR A 20 3.56 7.50 2.57
N PHE A 21 2.56 7.01 1.82
CA PHE A 21 2.00 7.74 0.70
C PHE A 21 1.39 9.07 1.15
N ASN A 22 0.55 9.07 2.19
CA ASN A 22 -0.10 10.30 2.67
C ASN A 22 0.91 11.30 3.27
N HIS A 23 2.02 10.84 3.82
CA HIS A 23 3.10 11.71 4.31
C HIS A 23 3.83 12.43 3.16
N LEU A 24 4.00 11.77 2.02
CA LEU A 24 4.76 12.28 0.87
C LEU A 24 3.88 12.93 -0.21
N ALA A 25 2.58 12.65 -0.21
CA ALA A 25 1.67 13.03 -1.29
C ALA A 25 1.47 14.54 -1.39
N LEU A 26 1.38 15.01 -2.64
CA LEU A 26 0.97 16.37 -2.96
C LEU A 26 -0.55 16.54 -2.76
N ALA A 27 -1.00 17.80 -2.70
CA ALA A 27 -2.42 18.12 -2.61
C ALA A 27 -3.25 17.44 -3.72
N GLY A 28 -4.40 16.87 -3.35
CA GLY A 28 -5.31 16.18 -4.27
C GLY A 28 -5.06 14.67 -4.44
N TRP A 29 -3.98 14.14 -3.87
CA TRP A 29 -3.68 12.71 -3.82
C TRP A 29 -3.81 12.20 -2.40
N ARG A 30 -4.53 11.08 -2.24
CA ARG A 30 -4.72 10.46 -0.94
C ARG A 30 -4.71 8.95 -1.06
N ALA A 31 -4.04 8.29 -0.13
CA ALA A 31 -4.10 6.86 0.03
C ALA A 31 -5.12 6.46 1.09
N MET A 32 -5.68 5.28 0.89
CA MET A 32 -6.38 4.46 1.88
C MET A 32 -5.73 3.07 1.86
N SER A 33 -5.89 2.32 2.94
CA SER A 33 -5.58 0.88 2.95
C SER A 33 -6.78 0.03 3.31
N ALA A 34 -6.75 -1.24 2.92
CA ALA A 34 -7.76 -2.22 3.29
C ALA A 34 -7.21 -3.65 3.30
N GLY A 35 -8.04 -4.55 3.81
CA GLY A 35 -7.81 -5.98 3.90
C GLY A 35 -8.95 -6.75 3.26
N SER A 36 -8.65 -7.85 2.57
CA SER A 36 -9.69 -8.80 2.18
C SER A 36 -10.16 -9.66 3.36
N HIS A 37 -9.27 -9.91 4.31
CA HIS A 37 -9.52 -10.60 5.57
C HIS A 37 -8.85 -9.81 6.71
N PRO A 38 -9.41 -8.65 7.11
CA PRO A 38 -8.78 -7.74 8.07
C PRO A 38 -8.45 -8.44 9.39
N ALA A 39 -7.24 -8.22 9.89
CA ALA A 39 -6.75 -8.82 11.14
C ALA A 39 -7.44 -8.24 12.39
N GLY A 40 -8.10 -7.08 12.24
CA GLY A 40 -8.76 -6.37 13.34
C GLY A 40 -7.82 -5.48 14.15
N TYR A 41 -6.51 -5.51 13.87
CA TYR A 41 -5.51 -4.65 14.50
C TYR A 41 -4.41 -4.25 13.51
N VAL A 42 -3.78 -3.10 13.76
CA VAL A 42 -2.55 -2.69 13.06
C VAL A 42 -1.35 -3.21 13.85
N HIS A 43 -0.41 -3.83 13.16
CA HIS A 43 0.73 -4.47 13.81
C HIS A 43 1.60 -3.43 14.54
N PRO A 44 1.89 -3.60 15.84
CA PRO A 44 2.60 -2.60 16.62
C PRO A 44 3.97 -2.22 16.05
N ARG A 45 4.72 -3.18 15.48
CA ARG A 45 6.01 -2.90 14.83
C ARG A 45 5.88 -2.03 13.58
N ALA A 46 4.77 -2.11 12.84
CA ALA A 46 4.53 -1.24 11.70
C ALA A 46 4.31 0.22 12.16
N LEU A 47 3.52 0.41 13.23
CA LEU A 47 3.32 1.74 13.83
C LEU A 47 4.62 2.30 14.42
N ALA A 48 5.37 1.47 15.14
CA ALA A 48 6.66 1.87 15.71
C ALA A 48 7.66 2.29 14.64
N LEU A 49 7.71 1.58 13.51
CA LEU A 49 8.54 1.94 12.36
C LEU A 49 8.11 3.27 11.75
N LEU A 50 6.81 3.48 11.49
CA LEU A 50 6.31 4.75 10.96
C LEU A 50 6.68 5.93 11.88
N ALA A 51 6.49 5.77 13.19
CA ALA A 51 6.86 6.80 14.16
C ALA A 51 8.37 7.09 14.14
N ARG A 52 9.22 6.04 14.03
CA ARG A 52 10.67 6.18 13.92
C ARG A 52 11.10 6.97 12.68
N GLU A 53 10.36 6.82 11.58
CA GLU A 53 10.57 7.54 10.32
C GLU A 53 9.91 8.94 10.29
N GLY A 54 9.32 9.39 11.40
CA GLY A 54 8.67 10.70 11.50
C GLY A 54 7.31 10.78 10.82
N ILE A 55 6.69 9.64 10.51
CA ILE A 55 5.36 9.55 9.90
C ILE A 55 4.30 9.42 11.00
N SER A 56 3.27 10.26 10.95
CA SER A 56 2.14 10.17 11.88
C SER A 56 1.51 8.77 11.85
N THR A 57 1.11 8.27 13.01
CA THR A 57 0.42 6.97 13.17
C THR A 57 -1.06 7.12 13.51
N GLU A 58 -1.56 8.36 13.56
CA GLU A 58 -2.93 8.64 13.98
C GLU A 58 -3.95 8.26 12.91
N GLY A 59 -5.07 7.65 13.33
CA GLY A 59 -6.21 7.37 12.46
C GLY A 59 -6.08 6.14 11.57
N TYR A 60 -4.97 5.39 11.64
CA TYR A 60 -4.85 4.10 10.95
C TYR A 60 -5.46 2.96 11.78
N PHE A 61 -6.25 2.12 11.12
CA PHE A 61 -6.87 0.94 11.71
C PHE A 61 -7.08 -0.12 10.63
N SER A 62 -7.09 -1.38 11.04
CA SER A 62 -7.38 -2.51 10.15
C SER A 62 -8.85 -2.51 9.76
N LYS A 63 -9.14 -2.45 8.46
CA LYS A 63 -10.50 -2.39 7.90
C LYS A 63 -10.67 -3.24 6.64
N SER A 64 -11.92 -3.65 6.39
CA SER A 64 -12.29 -4.38 5.18
C SER A 64 -12.21 -3.47 3.96
N TRP A 65 -11.99 -4.07 2.79
CA TRP A 65 -12.27 -3.40 1.52
C TRP A 65 -13.77 -3.11 1.36
N ASP A 66 -14.65 -3.78 2.11
CA ASP A 66 -16.08 -3.61 2.01
C ASP A 66 -16.51 -2.37 2.79
N GLY A 67 -17.26 -1.50 2.14
CA GLY A 67 -17.71 -0.25 2.75
C GLY A 67 -16.60 0.79 2.91
N LEU A 68 -15.60 0.78 2.02
CA LEU A 68 -14.61 1.87 1.98
C LEU A 68 -15.31 3.23 1.82
N PRO A 69 -14.81 4.29 2.50
CA PRO A 69 -15.49 5.59 2.54
C PRO A 69 -15.43 6.33 1.20
N GLN A 70 -14.55 5.90 0.30
CA GLN A 70 -14.35 6.46 -1.02
C GLN A 70 -14.04 5.35 -2.01
N THR A 71 -14.54 5.50 -3.24
CA THR A 71 -14.14 4.62 -4.35
C THR A 71 -12.71 4.94 -4.76
N PRO A 72 -11.80 3.95 -4.83
CA PRO A 72 -10.45 4.18 -5.30
C PRO A 72 -10.41 4.31 -6.82
N ASP A 73 -9.53 5.16 -7.31
CA ASP A 73 -9.23 5.30 -8.73
C ASP A 73 -8.17 4.28 -9.18
N ILE A 74 -7.27 3.93 -8.26
CA ILE A 74 -6.15 2.98 -8.42
C ILE A 74 -6.14 2.04 -7.22
N VAL A 75 -5.95 0.75 -7.49
CA VAL A 75 -5.73 -0.29 -6.47
C VAL A 75 -4.34 -0.87 -6.66
N VAL A 76 -3.54 -0.83 -5.60
CA VAL A 76 -2.21 -1.42 -5.52
C VAL A 76 -2.28 -2.60 -4.56
N THR A 77 -2.13 -3.82 -5.06
CA THR A 77 -2.03 -5.00 -4.20
C THR A 77 -0.59 -5.19 -3.75
N VAL A 78 -0.35 -5.35 -2.44
CA VAL A 78 1.00 -5.47 -1.87
C VAL A 78 1.33 -6.88 -1.34
N CYS A 79 0.40 -7.82 -1.47
CA CYS A 79 0.63 -9.24 -1.23
C CYS A 79 0.09 -10.08 -2.39
N SER A 80 0.76 -11.20 -2.67
CA SER A 80 0.42 -12.11 -3.76
C SER A 80 -0.98 -12.71 -3.58
N ASN A 81 -1.38 -12.96 -2.34
CA ASN A 81 -2.73 -13.43 -2.00
C ASN A 81 -3.81 -12.42 -2.44
N ALA A 82 -3.67 -11.14 -2.05
CA ALA A 82 -4.62 -10.11 -2.47
C ALA A 82 -4.58 -9.85 -3.98
N ALA A 83 -3.45 -10.10 -4.65
CA ALA A 83 -3.38 -10.03 -6.12
C ALA A 83 -4.16 -11.17 -6.81
N GLY A 84 -4.19 -12.35 -6.21
CA GLY A 84 -4.90 -13.52 -6.73
C GLY A 84 -6.38 -13.63 -6.33
N GLU A 85 -6.84 -12.82 -5.37
CA GLU A 85 -8.21 -12.83 -4.90
C GLU A 85 -9.16 -12.09 -5.86
N THR A 86 -10.34 -12.68 -6.07
CA THR A 86 -11.40 -12.04 -6.87
C THR A 86 -11.88 -10.79 -6.14
N CYS A 87 -11.47 -9.61 -6.65
CA CYS A 87 -11.92 -8.33 -6.11
C CYS A 87 -13.45 -8.21 -6.16
N PRO A 88 -14.08 -7.57 -5.17
CA PRO A 88 -15.51 -7.26 -5.19
C PRO A 88 -15.97 -6.56 -6.48
N ALA A 89 -17.18 -6.87 -6.94
CA ALA A 89 -17.73 -6.32 -8.19
C ALA A 89 -17.80 -4.78 -8.21
N TRP A 90 -17.96 -4.14 -7.04
CA TRP A 90 -18.01 -2.68 -6.91
C TRP A 90 -16.66 -2.00 -7.18
N LEU A 91 -15.53 -2.73 -7.05
CA LEU A 91 -14.21 -2.28 -7.52
C LEU A 91 -14.07 -2.39 -9.05
N GLY A 92 -15.09 -2.90 -9.75
CA GLY A 92 -15.33 -2.77 -11.19
C GLY A 92 -14.08 -2.81 -12.08
N ASN A 93 -13.96 -1.79 -12.93
CA ASN A 93 -12.85 -1.58 -13.88
C ASN A 93 -11.79 -0.59 -13.35
N VAL A 94 -11.59 -0.55 -12.03
CA VAL A 94 -10.55 0.26 -11.40
C VAL A 94 -9.18 -0.18 -11.89
N MET A 95 -8.27 0.78 -12.07
CA MET A 95 -6.90 0.49 -12.47
C MET A 95 -6.20 -0.30 -11.38
N ARG A 96 -5.56 -1.42 -11.73
CA ARG A 96 -4.91 -2.32 -10.77
C ARG A 96 -3.44 -2.50 -11.10
N THR A 97 -2.60 -2.55 -10.08
CA THR A 97 -1.20 -2.96 -10.20
C THR A 97 -0.79 -3.78 -8.97
N HIS A 98 0.27 -4.55 -9.09
CA HIS A 98 0.78 -5.41 -8.03
C HIS A 98 2.21 -5.00 -7.66
N TRP A 99 2.41 -4.62 -6.39
CA TRP A 99 3.71 -4.30 -5.82
C TRP A 99 4.01 -5.31 -4.72
N GLY A 100 4.36 -6.53 -5.10
CA GLY A 100 4.61 -7.62 -4.17
C GLY A 100 5.68 -7.28 -3.13
N VAL A 101 5.35 -7.47 -1.85
CA VAL A 101 6.27 -7.30 -0.73
C VAL A 101 6.04 -8.44 0.26
N ASP A 102 7.12 -9.07 0.71
CA ASP A 102 7.08 -10.15 1.70
C ASP A 102 6.38 -9.69 2.99
N ASP A 103 5.66 -10.59 3.65
CA ASP A 103 4.97 -10.24 4.89
C ASP A 103 5.95 -10.17 6.07
N PRO A 104 6.26 -8.96 6.60
CA PRO A 104 7.17 -8.87 7.74
C PRO A 104 6.56 -9.48 9.02
N ALA A 105 5.24 -9.71 9.08
CA ALA A 105 4.60 -10.37 10.22
C ALA A 105 4.92 -11.88 10.29
N HIS A 106 5.37 -12.50 9.20
CA HIS A 106 5.79 -13.90 9.18
C HIS A 106 7.29 -14.09 9.43
N ALA A 107 8.05 -12.99 9.61
CA ALA A 107 9.47 -13.08 9.93
C ALA A 107 9.66 -13.78 11.29
N THR A 108 10.63 -14.69 11.35
CA THR A 108 11.01 -15.41 12.57
C THR A 108 12.49 -15.21 12.84
N GLY A 109 12.92 -15.43 14.08
CA GLY A 109 14.31 -15.24 14.51
C GLY A 109 14.44 -14.24 15.65
N SER A 110 15.61 -13.63 15.75
CA SER A 110 15.91 -12.57 16.71
C SER A 110 15.11 -11.29 16.42
N ASP A 111 15.00 -10.43 17.43
CA ASP A 111 14.33 -9.13 17.27
C ASP A 111 14.95 -8.27 16.17
N ALA A 112 16.26 -8.37 15.95
CA ALA A 112 16.97 -7.64 14.90
C ALA A 112 16.62 -8.17 13.49
N GLU A 113 16.47 -9.49 13.33
CA GLU A 113 16.05 -10.10 12.07
C GLU A 113 14.60 -9.73 11.74
N ILE A 114 13.71 -9.76 12.74
CA ILE A 114 12.33 -9.31 12.57
C ILE A 114 12.28 -7.81 12.23
N ASP A 115 13.01 -6.95 12.94
CA ASP A 115 13.06 -5.51 12.63
C ASP A 115 13.56 -5.27 11.21
N THR A 116 14.59 -6.02 10.78
CA THR A 116 15.11 -5.96 9.41
C THR A 116 14.03 -6.28 8.38
N ALA A 117 13.19 -7.29 8.61
CA ALA A 117 12.08 -7.60 7.69
C ALA A 117 11.07 -6.45 7.58
N PHE A 118 10.72 -5.79 8.70
CA PHE A 118 9.84 -4.61 8.68
C PHE A 118 10.49 -3.44 7.94
N VAL A 119 11.77 -3.19 8.16
CA VAL A 119 12.53 -2.12 7.48
C VAL A 119 12.60 -2.38 5.98
N THR A 120 12.93 -3.60 5.56
CA THR A 120 12.97 -3.97 4.14
C THR A 120 11.61 -3.75 3.48
N ALA A 121 10.52 -4.24 4.09
CA ALA A 121 9.17 -4.04 3.56
C ALA A 121 8.83 -2.55 3.41
N TYR A 122 9.18 -1.73 4.42
CA TYR A 122 8.97 -0.28 4.38
C TYR A 122 9.80 0.39 3.28
N GLN A 123 11.09 0.08 3.16
CA GLN A 123 11.98 0.69 2.18
C GLN A 123 11.54 0.37 0.74
N THR A 124 11.16 -0.88 0.47
CA THR A 124 10.60 -1.27 -0.83
C THR A 124 9.33 -0.48 -1.15
N LEU A 125 8.37 -0.41 -0.21
CA LEU A 125 7.13 0.34 -0.42
C LEU A 125 7.40 1.83 -0.62
N ARG A 126 8.27 2.43 0.20
CA ARG A 126 8.62 3.84 0.13
C ARG A 126 9.24 4.18 -1.22
N ALA A 127 10.21 3.40 -1.70
CA ALA A 127 10.85 3.68 -2.97
C ALA A 127 9.86 3.58 -4.15
N ARG A 128 8.94 2.61 -4.12
CA ARG A 128 7.87 2.49 -5.12
C ARG A 128 6.88 3.64 -5.05
N ILE A 129 6.53 4.10 -3.85
CA ILE A 129 5.67 5.28 -3.62
C ILE A 129 6.34 6.55 -4.14
N GLU A 130 7.62 6.76 -3.84
CA GLU A 130 8.39 7.92 -4.33
C GLU A 130 8.47 7.91 -5.86
N ALA A 131 8.72 6.75 -6.47
CA ALA A 131 8.71 6.60 -7.93
C ALA A 131 7.33 6.91 -8.55
N PHE A 132 6.25 6.50 -7.88
CA PHE A 132 4.88 6.82 -8.32
C PHE A 132 4.60 8.32 -8.23
N LEU A 133 4.92 8.95 -7.11
CA LEU A 133 4.69 10.38 -6.91
C LEU A 133 5.58 11.26 -7.83
N ALA A 134 6.69 10.72 -8.32
CA ALA A 134 7.57 11.37 -9.29
C ALA A 134 7.09 11.28 -10.75
N LEU A 135 6.06 10.48 -11.06
CA LEU A 135 5.51 10.41 -12.40
C LEU A 135 4.88 11.77 -12.81
N PRO A 136 4.78 12.08 -14.12
CA PRO A 136 4.02 13.22 -14.62
C PRO A 136 2.52 12.93 -14.54
N LEU A 137 1.99 12.83 -13.31
CA LEU A 137 0.65 12.31 -13.04
C LEU A 137 -0.45 13.10 -13.77
N ASN A 138 -0.34 14.43 -13.85
CA ASN A 138 -1.32 15.27 -14.56
C ASN A 138 -1.47 14.89 -16.04
N GLU A 139 -0.39 14.47 -16.69
CA GLU A 139 -0.41 14.01 -18.09
C GLU A 139 -0.96 12.58 -18.16
N LEU A 140 -0.46 11.69 -17.31
CA LEU A 140 -0.82 10.27 -17.31
C LEU A 140 -2.26 9.99 -16.89
N LEU A 141 -2.92 10.89 -16.15
CA LEU A 141 -4.34 10.75 -15.82
C LEU A 141 -5.25 10.69 -17.06
N HIS A 142 -4.80 11.28 -18.18
CA HIS A 142 -5.52 11.26 -19.46
C HIS A 142 -5.13 10.07 -20.35
N ASP A 143 -4.10 9.30 -19.97
CA ASP A 143 -3.63 8.11 -20.67
C ASP A 143 -3.54 6.92 -19.72
N ARG A 144 -4.69 6.28 -19.51
CA ARG A 144 -4.82 5.15 -18.58
C ARG A 144 -3.92 3.97 -18.97
N ALA A 145 -3.64 3.76 -20.25
CA ALA A 145 -2.80 2.66 -20.71
C ALA A 145 -1.35 2.91 -20.32
N ARG A 146 -0.82 4.12 -20.55
CA ARG A 146 0.53 4.48 -20.12
C ARG A 146 0.68 4.52 -18.62
N LEU A 147 -0.30 5.06 -17.89
CA LEU A 147 -0.28 5.07 -16.42
C LEU A 147 -0.18 3.64 -15.87
N LYS A 148 -0.96 2.69 -16.42
CA LYS A 148 -0.90 1.28 -16.05
C LYS A 148 0.50 0.70 -16.25
N VAL A 149 1.13 0.95 -17.39
CA VAL A 149 2.49 0.46 -17.69
C VAL A 149 3.51 0.99 -16.70
N GLU A 150 3.47 2.28 -16.37
CA GLU A 150 4.39 2.86 -15.39
C GLU A 150 4.16 2.30 -13.98
N LEU A 151 2.90 2.14 -13.57
CA LEU A 151 2.56 1.57 -12.27
C LEU A 151 3.05 0.12 -12.13
N ASP A 152 2.92 -0.68 -13.19
CA ASP A 152 3.44 -2.06 -13.21
C ASP A 152 4.97 -2.07 -13.17
N ARG A 153 5.63 -1.21 -13.96
CA ARG A 153 7.09 -1.07 -13.94
C ARG A 153 7.61 -0.71 -12.55
N ILE A 154 6.89 0.13 -11.82
CA ILE A 154 7.23 0.50 -10.43
C ILE A 154 7.14 -0.73 -9.51
N GLY A 155 6.22 -1.67 -9.76
CA GLY A 155 6.11 -2.91 -9.01
C GLY A 155 7.35 -3.80 -9.05
N GLU A 156 8.17 -3.65 -10.10
CA GLU A 156 9.41 -4.39 -10.33
C GLU A 156 10.67 -3.67 -9.79
N ILE A 157 10.50 -2.50 -9.16
CA ILE A 157 11.62 -1.79 -8.53
C ILE A 157 11.99 -2.52 -7.23
N PHE A 158 13.23 -3.01 -7.19
CA PHE A 158 13.87 -3.87 -6.18
C PHE A 158 13.31 -5.29 -6.10
#